data_AF-A0AAD9TJ86-F1
#
_entry.id   AF-A0AAD9TJ86-F1
#
_cell.length_a   1.000
_cell.length_b   1.000
_cell.length_c   1.000
_cell.angle_alpha   90.00
_cell.angle_beta   90.00
_cell.angle_gamma   90.00
#
_symmetry.space_group_name_H-M   'P 1'
#
loop_
_entity.id
_entity.type
_entity.pdbx_description
1 polymer ?
#
loop_
_entity_poly.entity_id
_entity_poly.type
_entity_poly.pdbx_seq_one_letter_code
_entity_poly.pdbx_strand_id
1 'polypeptide(L)'
;MSSPNRLAQLLSAHNTGPLFDSLEAFLFDCDGVIWKGDKLIHGVPQTLDLLRSKGKKLVFVTNNSTKSSRQYAIKFQSLGLSVTEDEIFSSFFAAAMCLKVNNFPQQNKVYVIGGEGIIEELQLAGYTGLGGPRVHF
;
A
#
# COMPACT_ATOMS: atom_id res chain seq x y z
N MET A 1 5.16 16.33 27.59
CA MET A 1 5.05 17.53 26.73
C MET A 1 3.97 17.24 25.69
N SER A 2 2.80 17.84 25.84
CA SER A 2 1.67 17.70 24.92
C SER A 2 2.04 18.31 23.58
N SER A 3 2.01 17.50 22.51
CA SER A 3 2.14 18.00 21.15
C SER A 3 1.01 19.01 20.90
N PRO A 4 1.31 20.24 20.43
CA PRO A 4 0.28 21.23 20.20
C PRO A 4 -0.70 20.68 19.16
N ASN A 5 -1.99 20.83 19.46
CA ASN A 5 -3.09 20.41 18.61
C ASN A 5 -3.04 21.21 17.31
N ARG A 6 -2.33 20.70 16.29
CA ARG A 6 -2.24 21.34 14.97
C ARG A 6 -3.57 21.10 14.27
N LEU A 7 -4.43 22.11 14.30
CA LEU A 7 -5.60 22.18 13.43
C LEU A 7 -5.16 21.93 11.98
N ALA A 8 -5.93 21.14 11.24
CA ALA A 8 -5.68 20.90 9.82
C ALA A 8 -5.68 22.25 9.09
N GLN A 9 -4.59 22.55 8.39
CA GLN A 9 -4.45 23.74 7.55
C GLN A 9 -4.45 23.32 6.09
N LEU A 10 -5.08 24.12 5.23
CA LEU A 10 -4.96 23.93 3.79
C LEU A 10 -3.51 24.16 3.33
N LEU A 11 -3.06 23.36 2.39
CA LEU A 11 -1.76 23.58 1.74
C LEU A 11 -1.83 24.86 0.90
N SER A 12 -0.77 25.65 0.99
CA SER A 12 -0.59 26.92 0.29
C SER A 12 0.89 27.08 -0.05
N ALA A 13 1.20 27.96 -1.00
CA ALA A 13 2.59 28.24 -1.38
C ALA A 13 3.49 28.61 -0.18
N HIS A 14 2.93 29.19 0.89
CA HIS A 14 3.68 29.61 2.07
C HIS A 14 3.97 28.47 3.07
N ASN A 15 3.13 27.43 3.16
CA ASN A 15 3.30 26.36 4.15
C ASN A 15 3.77 25.03 3.58
N THR A 16 3.72 24.84 2.24
CA THR A 16 4.15 23.58 1.60
C THR A 16 5.63 23.30 1.80
N GLY A 17 6.51 24.30 1.65
CA GLY A 17 7.97 24.11 1.80
C GLY A 17 8.38 23.63 3.20
N PRO A 18 8.06 24.40 4.26
CA PRO A 18 8.38 23.99 5.64
C PRO A 18 7.75 22.65 6.03
N LEU A 19 6.51 22.38 5.58
CA LEU A 19 5.88 21.09 5.82
C LEU A 19 6.65 19.97 5.12
N PHE A 20 6.93 20.12 3.83
CA PHE A 20 7.68 19.14 3.03
C PHE A 20 9.02 18.78 3.67
N ASP A 21 9.78 19.79 4.13
CA ASP A 21 11.08 19.57 4.75
C ASP A 21 10.96 18.80 6.07
N SER A 22 9.88 19.04 6.83
CA SER A 22 9.62 18.34 8.10
C SER A 22 9.14 16.89 7.98
N LEU A 23 8.73 16.45 6.77
CA LEU A 23 8.22 15.09 6.55
C LEU A 23 9.33 14.15 6.11
N GLU A 24 9.39 12.96 6.72
CA GLU A 24 10.37 11.93 6.35
C GLU A 24 9.82 10.91 5.33
N ALA A 25 8.50 10.72 5.32
CA ALA A 25 7.83 9.71 4.51
C ALA A 25 6.51 10.23 3.94
N PHE A 26 6.14 9.70 2.78
CA PHE A 26 4.88 9.96 2.11
C PHE A 26 4.14 8.64 1.89
N LEU A 27 2.91 8.57 2.39
CA LEU A 27 2.01 7.45 2.18
C LEU A 27 1.01 7.86 1.10
N PHE A 28 1.04 7.16 -0.03
CA PHE A 28 0.16 7.41 -1.16
C PHE A 28 -0.95 6.37 -1.21
N ASP A 29 -2.20 6.82 -1.33
CA ASP A 29 -3.22 5.96 -1.92
C ASP A 29 -2.87 5.64 -3.38
N CYS A 30 -3.46 4.59 -3.94
CA CYS A 30 -3.20 4.11 -5.29
C CYS A 30 -4.29 4.48 -6.29
N ASP A 31 -5.52 3.98 -6.10
CA ASP A 31 -6.63 4.15 -7.04
C ASP A 31 -7.19 5.57 -6.98
N GLY A 32 -7.02 6.35 -8.05
CA GLY A 32 -7.40 7.76 -8.10
C GLY A 32 -6.30 8.73 -7.66
N VAL A 33 -5.14 8.23 -7.25
CA VAL A 33 -3.98 9.03 -6.85
C VAL A 33 -2.74 8.73 -7.71
N ILE A 34 -2.35 7.45 -7.81
CA ILE A 34 -1.26 7.01 -8.71
C ILE A 34 -1.81 6.74 -10.11
N TRP A 35 -2.96 6.09 -10.21
CA TRP A 35 -3.56 5.69 -11.49
C TRP A 35 -5.08 5.81 -11.50
N LYS A 36 -5.65 5.79 -12.71
CA LYS A 36 -7.07 5.54 -12.96
C LYS A 36 -7.18 4.34 -13.90
N GLY A 37 -7.55 3.19 -13.34
CA GLY A 37 -7.49 1.90 -14.04
C GLY A 37 -6.04 1.51 -14.34
N ASP A 38 -5.70 1.46 -15.64
CA ASP A 38 -4.39 1.07 -16.16
C ASP A 38 -3.58 2.26 -16.72
N LYS A 39 -3.97 3.50 -16.35
CA LYS A 39 -3.27 4.72 -16.77
C LYS A 39 -2.79 5.49 -15.56
N LEU A 40 -1.52 5.89 -15.58
CA LEU A 40 -0.98 6.81 -14.57
C LEU A 40 -1.68 8.16 -14.62
N ILE A 41 -1.84 8.75 -13.44
CA ILE A 41 -2.26 10.14 -13.32
C ILE A 41 -1.09 11.04 -13.72
N HIS A 42 -1.39 12.12 -14.42
CA HIS A 42 -0.39 13.06 -14.93
C HIS A 42 0.45 13.64 -13.77
N GLY A 43 1.78 13.64 -13.93
CA GLY A 43 2.71 14.18 -12.92
C GLY A 43 3.17 13.17 -11.87
N VAL A 44 2.60 11.97 -11.82
CA VAL A 44 2.95 10.94 -10.82
C VAL A 44 4.43 10.53 -10.93
N PRO A 45 4.97 10.09 -12.08
CA PRO A 45 6.39 9.71 -12.16
C PRO A 45 7.32 10.82 -11.67
N GLN A 46 7.10 12.05 -12.14
CA GLN A 46 7.91 13.21 -11.79
C GLN A 46 7.85 13.53 -10.29
N THR A 47 6.68 13.35 -9.67
CA THR A 47 6.48 13.59 -8.24
C THR A 47 7.20 12.54 -7.40
N LEU A 48 7.08 11.26 -7.75
CA LEU A 48 7.74 10.17 -7.02
C LEU A 48 9.28 10.29 -7.13
N ASP A 49 9.78 10.60 -8.33
CA ASP A 49 11.21 10.82 -8.55
C ASP A 49 11.75 12.02 -7.78
N LEU A 50 11.00 13.14 -7.76
CA LEU A 50 11.34 14.30 -6.95
C LEU A 50 11.44 13.94 -5.47
N LEU A 51 10.45 13.23 -4.92
CA LEU A 51 10.44 12.83 -3.52
C LEU A 51 11.62 11.92 -3.17
N ARG A 52 11.90 10.92 -4.02
CA ARG A 52 13.06 10.04 -3.85
C ARG A 52 14.38 10.80 -3.93
N SER A 53 14.51 11.74 -4.87
CA SER A 53 15.70 12.59 -5.00
C SER A 53 15.95 13.46 -3.76
N LYS A 54 14.89 13.75 -2.99
CA LYS A 54 14.93 14.49 -1.72
C LYS A 54 15.08 13.57 -0.50
N GLY A 55 15.37 12.28 -0.71
CA GLY A 55 15.56 11.29 0.35
C GLY A 55 14.29 10.94 1.10
N LYS A 56 13.10 11.26 0.57
CA LYS A 56 11.83 10.94 1.21
C LYS A 56 11.50 9.46 1.01
N LYS A 57 11.04 8.79 2.06
CA LYS A 57 10.55 7.41 1.97
C LYS A 57 9.16 7.40 1.34
N LEU A 58 8.91 6.45 0.43
CA LEU A 58 7.62 6.29 -0.21
C LEU A 58 6.96 5.00 0.24
N VAL A 59 5.67 5.07 0.52
CA VAL A 59 4.84 3.92 0.87
C VAL A 59 3.54 4.03 0.10
N PHE A 60 3.09 2.94 -0.50
CA PHE A 60 1.88 2.86 -1.30
C PHE A 60 0.86 2.03 -0.55
N VAL A 61 -0.20 2.67 -0.09
CA VAL A 61 -1.26 2.07 0.72
C VAL A 61 -2.49 1.92 -0.15
N THR A 62 -3.12 0.76 -0.16
CA THR A 62 -4.36 0.57 -0.95
C THR A 62 -5.33 -0.34 -0.24
N ASN A 63 -6.62 0.02 -0.28
CA ASN A 63 -7.71 -0.82 0.20
C ASN A 63 -8.25 -1.75 -0.90
N ASN A 64 -7.68 -1.70 -2.11
CA ASN A 64 -8.10 -2.54 -3.21
C ASN A 64 -7.66 -3.99 -2.96
N SER A 65 -8.64 -4.80 -2.57
CA SER A 65 -8.51 -6.19 -2.15
C SER A 65 -8.54 -7.14 -3.35
N THR A 66 -7.69 -6.93 -4.35
CA THR A 66 -7.64 -7.80 -5.55
C THR A 66 -6.30 -8.45 -5.79
N LYS A 67 -5.20 -7.83 -5.34
CA LYS A 67 -3.83 -8.26 -5.64
C LYS A 67 -3.00 -8.36 -4.36
N SER A 68 -2.02 -9.27 -4.36
CA SER A 68 -0.94 -9.27 -3.37
C SER A 68 0.02 -8.10 -3.60
N SER A 69 0.89 -7.84 -2.63
CA SER A 69 1.93 -6.81 -2.68
C SER A 69 2.89 -7.06 -3.85
N ARG A 70 3.24 -8.33 -4.10
CA ARG A 70 3.97 -8.76 -5.30
C ARG A 70 3.27 -8.43 -6.60
N GLN A 71 1.98 -8.77 -6.70
CA GLN A 71 1.19 -8.48 -7.89
C GLN A 71 1.02 -6.96 -8.12
N TYR A 72 0.97 -6.17 -7.04
CA TYR A 72 1.02 -4.71 -7.15
C TYR A 72 2.38 -4.21 -7.62
N ALA A 73 3.50 -4.74 -7.14
CA ALA A 73 4.83 -4.38 -7.63
C ALA A 73 4.95 -4.62 -9.14
N ILE A 74 4.41 -5.73 -9.65
CA ILE A 74 4.33 -6.01 -11.09
C ILE A 74 3.46 -4.96 -11.81
N LYS A 75 2.32 -4.56 -11.24
CA LYS A 75 1.49 -3.50 -11.81
C LYS A 75 2.24 -2.17 -11.89
N PHE A 76 2.89 -1.74 -10.81
CA PHE A 76 3.72 -0.53 -10.81
C PHE A 76 4.79 -0.59 -11.90
N GLN A 77 5.49 -1.72 -12.02
CA GLN A 77 6.50 -1.94 -13.05
C GLN A 77 5.92 -1.84 -14.46
N SER A 78 4.74 -2.43 -14.72
CA SER A 78 4.07 -2.34 -16.04
C SER A 78 3.65 -0.91 -16.40
N LEU A 79 3.47 -0.04 -15.41
CA LEU A 79 3.18 1.37 -15.58
C LEU A 79 4.45 2.23 -15.68
N GLY A 80 5.64 1.61 -15.66
CA GLY A 80 6.93 2.29 -15.73
C GLY A 80 7.42 2.87 -14.41
N LEU A 81 6.84 2.46 -13.28
CA LEU A 81 7.26 2.88 -11.94
C LEU A 81 8.06 1.77 -11.27
N SER A 82 9.25 2.10 -10.77
CA SER A 82 10.03 1.19 -9.95
C SER A 82 9.54 1.26 -8.50
N VAL A 83 8.74 0.30 -8.06
CA VAL A 83 8.24 0.17 -6.68
C VAL A 83 8.45 -1.26 -6.24
N THR A 84 9.04 -1.44 -5.07
CA THR A 84 9.33 -2.74 -4.47
C THR A 84 8.16 -3.24 -3.63
N GLU A 85 8.11 -4.54 -3.36
CA GLU A 85 7.05 -5.15 -2.54
C GLU A 85 7.00 -4.56 -1.12
N ASP A 86 8.16 -4.24 -0.55
CA ASP A 86 8.30 -3.65 0.79
C ASP A 86 7.77 -2.20 0.88
N GLU A 87 7.57 -1.54 -0.26
CA GLU A 87 6.95 -0.21 -0.33
C GLU A 87 5.41 -0.31 -0.40
N ILE A 88 4.82 -1.51 -0.49
CA ILE A 88 3.39 -1.69 -0.76
C ILE A 88 2.66 -2.28 0.45
N PHE A 89 1.59 -1.62 0.87
CA PHE A 89 0.75 -1.99 2.01
C PHE A 89 -0.70 -2.09 1.55
N SER A 90 -1.09 -3.29 1.11
CA SER A 90 -2.49 -3.57 0.74
C SER A 90 -3.36 -3.93 1.95
N SER A 91 -4.67 -3.84 1.80
CA SER A 91 -5.65 -4.38 2.75
C SER A 91 -5.48 -5.88 3.01
N PHE A 92 -5.04 -6.65 2.01
CA PHE A 92 -4.76 -8.07 2.16
C PHE A 92 -3.49 -8.35 2.96
N PHE A 93 -2.42 -7.60 2.69
CA PHE A 93 -1.21 -7.63 3.53
C PHE A 93 -1.56 -7.28 4.99
N ALA A 94 -2.34 -6.22 5.19
CA ALA A 94 -2.79 -5.80 6.51
C ALA A 94 -3.60 -6.88 7.24
N ALA A 95 -4.47 -7.62 6.53
CA ALA A 95 -5.23 -8.73 7.10
C ALA A 95 -4.34 -9.90 7.52
N ALA A 96 -3.37 -10.29 6.68
CA ALA A 96 -2.41 -11.35 7.01
C ALA A 96 -1.52 -10.96 8.20
N MET A 97 -1.05 -9.72 8.22
CA MET A 97 -0.29 -9.18 9.35
C MET A 97 -1.12 -9.06 10.62
N CYS A 98 -2.42 -8.74 10.52
CA CYS A 98 -3.32 -8.71 11.67
C CYS A 98 -3.35 -10.07 12.39
N LEU A 99 -3.44 -11.18 11.66
CA LEU A 99 -3.37 -12.51 12.25
C LEU A 99 -2.02 -12.74 12.97
N LYS A 100 -0.92 -12.33 12.32
CA LYS A 100 0.44 -12.48 12.85
C LYS A 100 0.65 -11.70 14.15
N VAL A 101 0.29 -10.42 14.17
CA VAL A 101 0.49 -9.56 15.36
C VAL A 101 -0.42 -9.93 16.52
N ASN A 102 -1.58 -10.55 16.24
CA ASN A 102 -2.50 -11.06 17.25
C ASN A 102 -2.20 -12.52 17.65
N ASN A 103 -1.05 -13.07 17.23
CA ASN A 103 -0.62 -14.44 17.55
C ASN A 103 -1.66 -15.51 17.18
N PHE A 104 -2.35 -15.35 16.06
CA PHE A 104 -3.23 -16.40 15.55
C PHE A 104 -2.41 -17.67 15.28
N PRO A 105 -2.84 -18.86 15.73
CA PRO A 105 -2.05 -20.08 15.59
C PRO A 105 -1.86 -20.49 14.12
N GLN A 106 -0.63 -20.73 13.69
CA GLN A 106 -0.31 -21.06 12.27
C GLN A 106 -0.87 -22.40 11.81
N GLN A 107 -1.12 -23.33 12.73
CA GLN A 107 -1.79 -24.61 12.44
C GLN A 107 -3.28 -24.45 12.13
N ASN A 108 -3.88 -23.33 12.55
CA ASN A 108 -5.28 -23.05 12.27
C ASN A 108 -5.41 -22.52 10.84
N LYS A 109 -6.47 -22.95 10.17
CA LYS A 109 -6.76 -22.54 8.81
C LYS A 109 -7.61 -21.27 8.80
N VAL A 110 -7.34 -20.38 7.86
CA VAL A 110 -8.08 -19.13 7.66
C VAL A 110 -9.09 -19.33 6.55
N TYR A 111 -10.38 -19.17 6.81
CA TYR A 111 -11.39 -19.20 5.76
C TYR A 111 -11.41 -17.87 5.00
N VAL A 112 -11.22 -17.91 3.69
CA VAL A 112 -10.98 -16.76 2.83
C VAL A 112 -12.18 -16.46 1.96
N ILE A 113 -12.65 -15.21 2.06
CA ILE A 113 -13.62 -14.60 1.16
C ILE A 113 -12.90 -13.44 0.45
N GLY A 114 -12.47 -13.68 -0.79
CA GLY A 114 -11.65 -12.73 -1.54
C GLY A 114 -11.03 -13.36 -2.78
N GLY A 115 -10.21 -12.59 -3.50
CA GLY A 115 -9.45 -13.07 -4.66
C GLY A 115 -8.20 -13.87 -4.30
N GLU A 116 -7.40 -14.25 -5.31
CA GLU A 116 -6.18 -15.03 -5.09
C GLU A 116 -5.10 -14.28 -4.28
N GLY A 117 -5.06 -12.94 -4.39
CA GLY A 117 -4.05 -12.12 -3.73
C GLY A 117 -3.97 -12.30 -2.21
N ILE A 118 -5.10 -12.52 -1.52
CA ILE A 118 -5.09 -12.75 -0.06
C ILE A 118 -4.52 -14.12 0.31
N ILE A 119 -4.63 -15.13 -0.57
CA ILE A 119 -4.04 -16.45 -0.31
C ILE A 119 -2.51 -16.33 -0.33
N GLU A 120 -1.95 -15.57 -1.27
CA GLU A 120 -0.51 -15.32 -1.33
C GLU A 120 0.00 -14.56 -0.09
N GLU A 121 -0.71 -13.51 0.34
CA GLU A 121 -0.38 -12.75 1.55
C GLU A 121 -0.42 -13.62 2.82
N LEU A 122 -1.45 -14.48 2.95
CA LEU A 122 -1.54 -15.43 4.06
C LEU A 122 -0.38 -16.42 4.06
N GLN A 123 -0.01 -16.95 2.89
CA GLN A 123 1.13 -17.87 2.75
C GLN A 123 2.45 -17.21 3.16
N LEU A 124 2.70 -15.98 2.71
CA LEU A 124 3.88 -15.19 3.11
C LEU A 124 3.92 -14.92 4.62
N ALA A 125 2.76 -14.77 5.26
CA ALA A 125 2.65 -14.63 6.71
C ALA A 125 2.74 -15.97 7.48
N GLY A 126 2.80 -17.11 6.79
CA GLY A 126 2.89 -18.45 7.38
C GLY A 126 1.53 -19.06 7.77
N TYR A 127 0.44 -18.60 7.16
CA TYR A 127 -0.91 -19.12 7.36
C TYR A 127 -1.40 -19.92 6.16
N THR A 128 -2.22 -20.94 6.43
CA THR A 128 -2.91 -21.69 5.39
C THR A 128 -4.32 -21.15 5.20
N GLY A 129 -4.58 -20.56 4.02
CA GLY A 129 -5.92 -20.18 3.59
C GLY A 129 -6.74 -21.39 3.11
N LEU A 130 -8.05 -21.38 3.37
CA LEU A 130 -9.06 -22.25 2.78
C LEU A 130 -10.13 -21.39 2.12
N GLY A 131 -10.71 -21.83 0.99
CA GLY A 131 -11.63 -20.99 0.22
C GLY A 131 -10.87 -20.13 -0.79
N GLY A 132 -11.32 -18.90 -1.05
CA GLY A 132 -10.88 -18.08 -2.19
C GLY A 132 -11.81 -18.19 -3.40
N PRO A 133 -11.48 -17.60 -4.57
CA PRO A 133 -12.36 -17.61 -5.72
C PRO A 133 -12.54 -19.06 -6.19
N ARG A 134 -13.68 -19.67 -5.82
CA ARG A 134 -14.18 -20.88 -6.50
C ARG A 134 -14.67 -20.41 -7.86
N VAL A 135 -13.82 -20.44 -8.87
CA VAL A 135 -14.29 -20.32 -10.25
C VAL A 135 -14.81 -21.68 -10.67
N HIS A 136 -16.01 -22.03 -10.21
CA HIS A 136 -16.89 -22.99 -10.88
C HIS A 136 -18.34 -22.53 -10.66
N PHE A 137 -18.77 -21.58 -11.50
CA PHE A 137 -20.14 -21.55 -12.00
C PHE A 137 -20.08 -22.01 -13.45
#